data_AF-A7ZDD7-F1
#
_entry.id   AF-A7ZDD7-F1
#
_cell.length_a   1.000
_cell.length_b   1.000
_cell.length_c   1.000
_cell.angle_alpha   90.00
_cell.angle_beta   90.00
_cell.angle_gamma   90.00
#
_symmetry.space_group_name_H-M   'P 1'
#
loop_
_entity.id
_entity.type
_entity.pdbx_description
1 polymer ?
#
loop_
_entity_poly.entity_id
_entity_poly.type
_entity_poly.pdbx_seq_one_letter_code
_entity_poly.pdbx_strand_id
1 'polypeptide(L)'
;MKKLLIILIFSINAFCYDFGEDVNIMGKWEITTENNQFINFMTSAGSKWKVEIKDDGFIYDLDNGKFIHEKWSYTREQGVINIEFYNQNSRGEKVFNGYFGSLTNSNIKIIKKIEFNKYLVEIIDTNDKLIMQRLGDSRQVKNTKIKKDVKIEMK
;
A
#
# COMPACT_ATOMS: atom_id res chain seq x y z
N MET A 1 -17.06 20.41 36.95
CA MET A 1 -16.61 20.82 35.59
C MET A 1 -15.28 20.19 35.14
N LYS A 2 -14.75 19.13 35.78
CA LYS A 2 -13.54 18.41 35.32
C LYS A 2 -13.82 17.15 34.49
N LYS A 3 -15.07 16.63 34.50
CA LYS A 3 -15.46 15.38 33.82
C LYS A 3 -15.82 15.58 32.33
N LEU A 4 -16.20 16.79 31.92
CA LEU A 4 -16.52 17.12 30.52
C LEU A 4 -15.28 17.21 29.62
N LEU A 5 -14.13 17.61 30.18
CA LEU A 5 -12.88 17.77 29.41
C LEU A 5 -12.30 16.43 28.94
N ILE A 6 -12.50 15.35 29.70
CA ILE A 6 -11.99 14.01 29.35
C ILE A 6 -12.72 13.46 28.12
N ILE A 7 -14.02 13.73 27.97
CA ILE A 7 -14.83 13.28 26.83
C ILE A 7 -14.40 14.00 25.54
N LEU A 8 -13.96 15.27 25.64
CA LEU A 8 -13.46 16.03 24.50
C LEU A 8 -12.10 15.48 23.99
N ILE A 9 -11.23 15.02 24.89
CA ILE A 9 -9.92 14.48 24.53
C ILE A 9 -10.05 13.11 23.83
N PHE A 10 -11.03 12.28 24.23
CA PHE A 10 -11.32 11.03 23.53
C PHE A 10 -11.99 11.24 22.16
N SER A 11 -12.76 12.31 21.98
CA SER A 11 -13.37 12.63 20.68
C SER A 11 -12.41 13.28 19.68
N ILE A 12 -11.33 13.93 20.14
CA ILE A 12 -10.29 14.48 19.26
C ILE A 12 -9.33 13.39 18.75
N ASN A 13 -9.04 12.35 19.55
CA ASN A 13 -8.23 11.20 19.09
C ASN A 13 -8.95 10.24 18.13
N ALA A 14 -10.27 10.42 17.94
CA ALA A 14 -11.04 9.66 16.94
C ALA A 14 -10.97 10.29 15.54
N PHE A 15 -10.40 11.49 15.40
CA PHE A 15 -10.14 12.09 14.10
C PHE A 15 -8.94 11.38 13.44
N CYS A 16 -9.24 10.58 12.42
CA CYS A 16 -8.29 10.10 11.40
C CYS A 16 -7.24 9.04 11.82
N TYR A 17 -7.54 8.11 12.73
CA TYR A 17 -6.76 6.88 12.75
C TYR A 17 -7.08 6.04 11.50
N ASP A 18 -6.22 6.11 10.49
CA ASP A 18 -6.30 5.24 9.34
C ASP A 18 -5.69 3.88 9.71
N PHE A 19 -6.54 2.86 9.86
CA PHE A 19 -6.11 1.50 10.20
C PHE A 19 -4.97 1.02 9.30
N GLY A 20 -4.98 1.44 8.03
CA GLY A 20 -3.96 1.08 7.08
C GLY A 20 -2.58 1.60 7.44
N GLU A 21 -2.42 2.68 8.21
CA GLU A 21 -1.13 3.36 8.45
C GLU A 21 -0.13 2.51 9.25
N ASP A 22 -0.60 1.69 10.19
CA ASP A 22 0.26 0.86 11.06
C ASP A 22 0.53 -0.55 10.53
N VAL A 23 -0.04 -0.93 9.39
CA VAL A 23 0.14 -2.28 8.82
C VAL A 23 1.48 -2.38 8.09
N ASN A 24 2.38 -3.26 8.56
CA ASN A 24 3.60 -3.55 7.80
C ASN A 24 3.29 -4.29 6.49
N ILE A 25 3.44 -3.58 5.38
CA ILE A 25 3.18 -4.08 4.02
C ILE A 25 4.43 -4.67 3.35
N MET A 26 5.61 -4.61 3.96
CA MET A 26 6.83 -5.17 3.37
C MET A 26 6.76 -6.68 3.32
N GLY A 27 7.15 -7.28 2.19
CA GLY A 27 7.21 -8.72 1.99
C GLY A 27 6.48 -9.19 0.74
N LYS A 28 6.33 -10.52 0.61
CA LYS A 28 5.66 -11.17 -0.52
C LYS A 28 4.17 -11.33 -0.24
N TRP A 29 3.35 -11.06 -1.24
CA TRP A 29 1.90 -11.06 -1.14
C TRP A 29 1.27 -11.72 -2.35
N GLU A 30 0.17 -12.40 -2.11
CA GLU A 30 -0.80 -12.79 -3.12
C GLU A 30 -2.02 -11.86 -2.95
N ILE A 31 -2.39 -11.19 -4.03
CA ILE A 31 -3.50 -10.26 -4.10
C ILE A 31 -4.55 -10.90 -5.01
N THR A 32 -5.79 -11.01 -4.56
CA THR A 32 -6.89 -11.59 -5.33
C THR A 32 -8.14 -10.73 -5.26
N THR A 33 -8.94 -10.71 -6.32
CA THR A 33 -10.28 -10.10 -6.27
C THR A 33 -11.26 -10.96 -5.46
N GLU A 34 -12.29 -10.32 -4.93
CA GLU A 34 -13.45 -11.06 -4.43
C GLU A 34 -14.16 -11.76 -5.61
N ASN A 35 -14.59 -13.01 -5.41
CA ASN A 35 -15.34 -13.80 -6.39
C ASN A 35 -14.65 -14.00 -7.76
N ASN A 36 -13.31 -13.92 -7.83
CA ASN A 36 -12.54 -14.02 -9.08
C ASN A 36 -12.97 -13.00 -10.16
N GLN A 37 -13.51 -11.84 -9.76
CA GLN A 37 -13.82 -10.78 -10.71
C GLN A 37 -12.56 -10.33 -11.45
N PHE A 38 -12.70 -10.03 -12.75
CA PHE A 38 -11.59 -9.59 -13.58
C PHE A 38 -11.54 -8.07 -13.55
N ILE A 39 -10.45 -7.51 -13.00
CA ILE A 39 -10.26 -6.06 -12.91
C ILE A 39 -8.87 -5.68 -13.43
N ASN A 40 -8.71 -4.40 -13.73
CA ASN A 40 -7.38 -3.83 -14.00
C ASN A 40 -6.74 -3.46 -12.67
N PHE A 41 -5.58 -4.06 -12.37
CA PHE A 41 -4.79 -3.70 -11.20
C PHE A 41 -3.31 -3.66 -11.61
N MET A 42 -2.64 -2.55 -11.29
CA MET A 42 -1.31 -2.22 -11.83
C MET A 42 -1.32 -2.28 -13.38
N THR A 43 -0.48 -3.09 -14.02
CA THR A 43 -0.44 -3.21 -15.50
C THR A 43 -1.16 -4.43 -16.06
N SER A 44 -1.74 -5.28 -15.20
CA SER A 44 -2.36 -6.51 -15.67
C SER A 44 -3.82 -6.58 -15.28
N ALA A 45 -4.65 -6.82 -16.29
CA ALA A 45 -6.01 -7.25 -16.08
C ALA A 45 -5.99 -8.70 -15.56
N GLY A 46 -6.73 -8.97 -14.50
CA GLY A 46 -6.63 -10.25 -13.80
C GLY A 46 -7.60 -10.36 -12.64
N SER A 47 -7.54 -11.48 -11.95
CA SER A 47 -8.20 -11.72 -10.67
C SER A 47 -7.21 -12.12 -9.56
N LYS A 48 -5.93 -12.23 -9.90
CA LYS A 48 -4.85 -12.69 -9.01
C LYS A 48 -3.51 -12.15 -9.45
N TRP A 49 -2.72 -11.69 -8.48
CA TRP A 49 -1.36 -11.18 -8.65
C TRP A 49 -0.49 -11.66 -7.50
N LYS A 50 0.79 -11.93 -7.76
CA LYS A 50 1.78 -12.14 -6.71
C LYS A 50 2.85 -11.06 -6.80
N VAL A 51 3.09 -10.37 -5.70
CA VAL A 51 4.02 -9.25 -5.65
C VAL A 51 4.93 -9.32 -4.43
N GLU A 52 6.09 -8.68 -4.51
CA GLU A 52 6.97 -8.39 -3.38
C GLU A 52 7.08 -6.87 -3.21
N ILE A 53 6.72 -6.37 -2.03
CA ILE A 53 6.88 -4.97 -1.66
C ILE A 53 8.15 -4.85 -0.80
N LYS A 54 9.10 -4.04 -1.22
CA LYS A 54 10.40 -3.86 -0.55
C LYS A 54 10.56 -2.48 0.05
N ASP A 55 11.51 -2.36 0.98
CA ASP A 55 11.84 -1.12 1.69
C ASP A 55 12.61 -0.10 0.84
N ASP A 56 13.05 -0.50 -0.35
CA ASP A 56 13.59 0.38 -1.40
C ASP A 56 12.53 1.28 -2.07
N GLY A 57 11.25 1.11 -1.71
CA GLY A 57 10.14 1.89 -2.26
C GLY A 57 9.54 1.31 -3.54
N PHE A 58 9.88 0.06 -3.91
CA PHE A 58 9.38 -0.58 -5.13
C PHE A 58 8.53 -1.83 -4.87
N ILE A 59 7.69 -2.16 -5.86
CA ILE A 59 6.84 -3.35 -5.94
C ILE A 59 7.29 -4.20 -7.13
N TYR A 60 7.54 -5.48 -6.88
CA TYR A 60 8.04 -6.46 -7.86
C TYR A 60 6.99 -7.53 -8.14
N ASP A 61 6.67 -7.77 -9.41
CA ASP A 61 5.83 -8.90 -9.82
C ASP A 61 6.60 -10.23 -9.69
N LEU A 62 5.99 -11.23 -9.05
CA LEU A 62 6.57 -12.54 -8.79
C LEU A 62 6.16 -13.62 -9.80
N ASP A 63 5.06 -13.46 -10.53
CA ASP A 63 4.47 -14.55 -11.32
C ASP A 63 5.16 -14.76 -12.67
N ASN A 64 6.11 -13.91 -13.08
CA ASN A 64 6.67 -13.98 -14.43
C ASN A 64 8.08 -14.55 -14.58
N GLY A 65 8.84 -14.82 -13.52
CA GLY A 65 10.20 -15.41 -13.58
C GLY A 65 11.27 -14.61 -14.38
N LYS A 66 10.83 -13.66 -15.21
CA LYS A 66 11.58 -12.62 -15.86
C LYS A 66 11.57 -11.45 -14.90
N PHE A 67 12.76 -11.09 -14.40
CA PHE A 67 12.99 -9.82 -13.73
C PHE A 67 12.45 -8.71 -14.62
N ILE A 68 11.25 -8.21 -14.33
CA ILE A 68 10.78 -6.98 -14.92
C ILE A 68 11.29 -5.90 -14.00
N HIS A 69 12.49 -5.39 -14.29
CA HIS A 69 13.12 -4.29 -13.56
C HIS A 69 12.09 -3.20 -13.23
N GLU A 70 12.02 -2.85 -11.95
CA GLU A 70 11.55 -1.55 -11.42
C GLU A 70 10.34 -0.96 -12.13
N LYS A 71 9.19 -1.63 -12.14
CA LYS A 71 8.00 -1.06 -12.81
C LYS A 71 7.09 -0.25 -11.91
N TRP A 72 7.17 -0.42 -10.60
CA TRP A 72 6.21 0.18 -9.69
C TRP A 72 6.92 0.71 -8.47
N SER A 73 6.81 2.01 -8.24
CA SER A 73 7.16 2.61 -6.97
C SER A 73 5.92 2.76 -6.12
N TYR A 74 6.09 2.77 -4.80
CA TYR A 74 5.02 3.12 -3.90
C TYR A 74 5.44 4.19 -2.89
N THR A 75 4.49 5.06 -2.55
CA THR A 75 4.58 5.93 -1.37
C THR A 75 3.44 5.60 -0.42
N ARG A 76 3.55 6.04 0.82
CA ARG A 76 2.52 5.79 1.83
C ARG A 76 2.21 7.06 2.60
N GLU A 77 0.96 7.49 2.52
CA GLU A 77 0.47 8.70 3.16
C GLU A 77 -0.93 8.43 3.71
N GLN A 78 -1.15 8.71 5.01
CA GLN A 78 -2.46 8.60 5.65
C GLN A 78 -3.16 7.24 5.42
N GLY A 79 -2.42 6.13 5.51
CA GLY A 79 -2.93 4.77 5.31
C GLY A 79 -3.23 4.37 3.86
N VAL A 80 -3.03 5.29 2.90
CA VAL A 80 -3.07 5.02 1.46
C VAL A 80 -1.68 4.62 0.97
N ILE A 81 -1.63 3.58 0.14
CA ILE A 81 -0.46 3.14 -0.59
C ILE A 81 -0.64 3.64 -2.02
N ASN A 82 0.06 4.72 -2.36
CA ASN A 82 0.03 5.25 -3.72
C ASN A 82 0.94 4.39 -4.58
N ILE A 83 0.42 3.82 -5.65
CA ILE A 83 1.17 2.92 -6.54
C ILE A 83 1.31 3.61 -7.89
N GLU A 84 2.54 3.86 -8.30
CA GLU A 84 2.86 4.60 -9.51
C GLU A 84 3.76 3.79 -10.43
N PHE A 85 3.47 3.84 -11.73
CA PHE A 85 4.31 3.21 -12.73
C PHE A 85 5.63 3.95 -12.85
N TYR A 86 6.72 3.26 -12.52
CA TYR A 86 8.08 3.74 -12.66
C TYR A 86 8.64 3.30 -14.01
N ASN A 87 8.93 4.26 -14.89
CA ASN A 87 9.60 4.01 -16.17
C ASN A 87 10.87 4.87 -16.25
N GLN A 88 12.01 4.24 -16.54
CA GLN A 88 13.26 4.95 -16.83
C GLN A 88 13.43 5.06 -18.35
N ASN A 89 13.79 6.23 -18.88
CA ASN A 89 14.26 6.31 -20.27
C ASN A 89 15.63 5.63 -20.41
N SER A 90 16.14 5.56 -21.63
CA SER A 90 17.50 5.10 -21.95
C SER A 90 18.63 5.88 -21.27
N ARG A 91 18.33 6.97 -20.54
CA ARG A 91 19.27 7.78 -19.77
C ARG A 91 19.11 7.63 -18.25
N GLY A 92 18.21 6.73 -17.79
CA GLY A 92 17.94 6.52 -16.37
C GLY A 92 17.09 7.62 -15.71
N GLU A 93 16.55 8.56 -16.50
CA GLU A 93 15.70 9.63 -15.98
C GLU A 93 14.26 9.12 -15.83
N LYS A 94 13.58 9.54 -14.75
CA LYS A 94 12.16 9.25 -14.52
C LYS A 94 11.33 9.81 -15.68
N VAL A 95 10.70 8.95 -16.47
CA VAL A 95 9.77 9.37 -17.51
C VAL A 95 8.35 9.20 -17.02
N PHE A 96 7.76 10.30 -16.57
CA PHE A 96 6.31 10.41 -16.49
C PHE A 96 5.77 10.50 -17.93
N ASN A 97 5.52 9.35 -18.57
CA ASN A 97 4.74 9.37 -19.80
C ASN A 97 3.30 9.71 -19.42
N GLY A 98 2.97 11.01 -19.46
CA GLY A 98 1.71 11.62 -19.01
C GLY A 98 0.42 11.07 -19.64
N TYR A 99 0.51 10.12 -20.57
CA TYR A 99 -0.64 9.37 -21.10
C TYR A 99 -1.02 8.13 -20.28
N PHE A 100 -0.11 7.57 -19.46
CA PHE A 100 -0.39 6.39 -18.63
C PHE A 100 -0.64 6.74 -17.16
N GLY A 101 -0.19 7.93 -16.71
CA GLY A 101 -0.20 8.33 -15.30
C GLY A 101 -1.57 8.34 -14.60
N SER A 102 -2.70 8.37 -15.32
CA SER A 102 -4.04 8.24 -14.72
C SER A 102 -4.67 6.86 -14.89
N LEU A 103 -4.13 6.01 -15.78
CA LEU A 103 -4.70 4.71 -16.14
C LEU A 103 -3.98 3.54 -15.44
N THR A 104 -2.77 3.78 -14.94
CA THR A 104 -1.95 2.75 -14.27
C THR A 104 -1.83 2.94 -12.77
N ASN A 105 -2.30 4.09 -12.24
CA ASN A 105 -2.30 4.30 -10.81
C ASN A 105 -3.33 3.36 -10.19
N SER A 106 -2.88 2.56 -9.25
CA SER A 106 -3.71 1.59 -8.53
C SER A 106 -3.55 1.85 -7.06
N ASN A 107 -3.91 3.07 -6.65
CA ASN A 107 -3.79 3.47 -5.26
C ASN A 107 -4.68 2.58 -4.42
N ILE A 108 -4.12 2.02 -3.35
CA ILE A 108 -4.84 1.08 -2.51
C ILE A 108 -4.89 1.54 -1.06
N LYS A 109 -5.95 1.17 -0.37
CA LYS A 109 -6.15 1.41 1.05
C LYS A 109 -6.45 0.11 1.77
N ILE A 110 -5.75 -0.15 2.87
CA ILE A 110 -6.07 -1.29 3.73
C ILE A 110 -7.25 -0.92 4.63
N ILE A 111 -8.39 -1.54 4.39
CA ILE A 111 -9.65 -1.18 5.07
C ILE A 111 -9.94 -2.06 6.29
N LYS A 112 -9.45 -3.31 6.29
CA LYS A 112 -9.74 -4.25 7.38
C LYS A 112 -8.71 -5.37 7.44
N LYS A 113 -8.38 -5.83 8.65
CA LYS A 113 -7.71 -7.12 8.86
C LYS A 113 -8.74 -8.24 8.91
N ILE A 114 -8.55 -9.27 8.09
CA ILE A 114 -9.41 -10.46 8.05
C ILE A 114 -8.87 -11.50 9.03
N GLU A 115 -7.60 -11.87 8.86
CA GLU A 115 -6.91 -12.89 9.65
C GLU A 115 -5.43 -12.50 9.86
N PHE A 116 -4.66 -13.36 10.53
CA PHE A 116 -3.23 -13.20 10.62
C PHE A 116 -2.60 -13.22 9.22
N ASN A 117 -1.99 -12.10 8.82
CA ASN A 117 -1.41 -11.86 7.50
C ASN A 117 -2.37 -11.82 6.31
N LYS A 118 -3.65 -11.55 6.56
CA LYS A 118 -4.68 -11.41 5.53
C LYS A 118 -5.46 -10.14 5.73
N TYR A 119 -5.50 -9.30 4.71
CA TYR A 119 -6.11 -7.98 4.75
C TYR A 119 -7.11 -7.80 3.61
N LEU A 120 -8.17 -7.07 3.90
CA LEU A 120 -9.07 -6.52 2.91
C LEU A 120 -8.53 -5.14 2.51
N VAL A 121 -8.45 -4.94 1.22
CA VAL A 121 -7.87 -3.77 0.57
C VAL A 121 -8.88 -3.23 -0.43
N GLU A 122 -8.91 -1.92 -0.63
CA GLU A 122 -9.75 -1.25 -1.62
C GLU A 122 -8.85 -0.52 -2.62
N ILE A 123 -9.15 -0.63 -3.91
CA ILE A 123 -8.60 0.27 -4.94
C ILE A 123 -9.38 1.57 -4.86
N ILE A 124 -8.70 2.69 -4.60
CA ILE A 124 -9.34 3.99 -4.34
C ILE A 124 -10.10 4.48 -5.57
N ASP A 125 -9.52 4.30 -6.76
CA ASP A 125 -10.07 4.86 -8.00
C ASP A 125 -11.36 4.14 -8.46
N THR A 126 -11.48 2.84 -8.17
CA THR A 126 -12.62 2.01 -8.64
C THR A 126 -13.53 1.51 -7.52
N ASN A 127 -13.10 1.63 -6.25
CA ASN A 127 -13.71 1.01 -5.07
C ASN A 127 -13.74 -0.53 -5.09
N ASP A 128 -12.99 -1.17 -6.00
CA ASP A 128 -12.90 -2.63 -6.07
C ASP A 128 -12.23 -3.17 -4.81
N LYS A 129 -12.74 -4.31 -4.31
CA LYS A 129 -12.21 -4.99 -3.12
C LYS A 129 -11.22 -6.09 -3.51
N LEU A 130 -10.09 -6.07 -2.82
CA LEU A 130 -9.00 -7.02 -2.96
C LEU A 130 -8.69 -7.69 -1.64
N ILE A 131 -8.30 -8.96 -1.70
CA ILE A 131 -7.74 -9.71 -0.58
C ILE A 131 -6.23 -9.74 -0.76
N MET A 132 -5.50 -9.23 0.24
CA MET A 132 -4.04 -9.21 0.28
C MET A 132 -3.55 -10.20 1.35
N GLN A 133 -3.01 -11.34 0.90
CA GLN A 133 -2.55 -12.46 1.72
C GLN A 133 -1.03 -12.56 1.66
N ARG A 134 -0.35 -12.59 2.80
CA ARG A 134 1.11 -12.74 2.82
C ARG A 134 1.53 -14.12 2.38
N LEU A 135 2.61 -14.19 1.61
CA LEU A 135 3.28 -15.41 1.17
C LEU A 135 4.54 -15.65 2.01
N GLY A 136 4.74 -16.88 2.48
CA GLY A 136 5.94 -17.31 3.21
C GLY A 136 5.87 -17.16 4.74
N ASP A 137 7.00 -17.47 5.40
CA ASP A 137 7.09 -17.58 6.87
C ASP A 137 6.82 -16.24 7.55
N SER A 138 5.72 -16.20 8.30
CA SER A 138 5.17 -15.07 9.06
C SER A 138 6.03 -14.57 10.24
N ARG A 139 7.30 -14.96 10.31
CA ARG A 139 8.19 -14.61 11.42
C ARG A 139 8.21 -13.09 11.52
N GLN A 140 7.68 -12.59 12.63
CA GLN A 140 7.44 -11.19 12.93
C GLN A 140 8.48 -10.27 12.28
N VAL A 141 8.15 -9.69 11.12
CA VAL A 141 8.85 -8.48 10.70
C VAL A 141 8.33 -7.43 11.65
N LYS A 142 9.08 -7.21 12.74
CA LYS A 142 8.82 -6.17 13.74
C LYS A 142 8.25 -4.97 12.99
N ASN A 143 7.08 -4.49 13.42
CA ASN A 143 6.60 -3.17 13.02
C ASN A 143 7.73 -2.18 13.33
N THR A 144 8.57 -1.91 12.35
CA THR A 144 9.49 -0.80 12.38
C THR A 144 8.55 0.37 12.21
N LYS A 145 8.08 0.93 13.34
CA LYS A 145 7.61 2.31 13.35
C LYS A 145 8.69 3.08 12.61
N ILE A 146 8.39 3.52 11.39
CA ILE A 146 9.22 4.47 10.68
C ILE A 146 9.30 5.63 11.66
N LYS A 147 10.44 5.78 12.34
CA LYS A 147 10.66 6.91 13.24
C LYS A 147 10.60 8.13 12.33
N LYS A 148 9.47 8.83 12.33
CA LYS A 148 9.45 10.23 11.92
C LYS A 148 10.41 10.93 12.88
N ASP A 149 11.55 11.37 12.37
CA ASP A 149 12.43 12.26 13.10
C ASP A 149 11.66 13.56 13.36
N VAL A 150 11.08 13.67 14.55
CA VAL A 150 10.49 14.91 15.02
C VAL A 150 11.65 15.84 15.36
N LYS A 151 12.06 16.68 14.39
CA LYS A 151 12.87 17.85 14.70
C LYS A 151 12.00 18.82 15.49
N ILE A 152 12.24 18.89 16.79
CA ILE A 152 11.73 19.97 17.63
C ILE A 152 12.70 21.13 17.47
N GLU A 153 12.31 22.13 16.67
CA GLU A 153 12.96 23.44 16.73
C GLU A 153 12.44 24.18 17.96
N MET A 154 13.32 24.41 18.93
CA MET A 154 13.03 25.35 20.02
C MET A 154 13.30 26.77 19.53
N LYS A 155 12.28 27.64 19.62
CA LYS A 155 12.43 29.09 19.50
C LYS A 155 12.84 29.70 20.84
#